data_AF-A0A9D6H3P8-F1
#
_entry.id   AF-A0A9D6H3P8-F1
#
_cell.length_a   1.000
_cell.length_b   1.000
_cell.length_c   1.000
_cell.angle_alpha   90.00
_cell.angle_beta   90.00
_cell.angle_gamma   90.00
#
_symmetry.space_group_name_H-M   'P 1'
#
loop_
_entity.id
_entity.type
_entity.pdbx_description
1 polymer ?
#
loop_
_entity_poly.entity_id
_entity_poly.type
_entity_poly.pdbx_seq_one_letter_code
_entity_poly.pdbx_strand_id
1 'polypeptide(L)'
;MSTNHRHASSETLSIALEHNSWATREVLSACAAADDSQCLRRFETVPGSLHDTLTHIVGAMFRRADRINGPPHAVPQHAAADYSAWYLRPTASDRRVGVADRERRSSSEPASHAVGWRVGTKASTMSIKRSTISCIETRFGVIRRESELAIEQVDAAGIRRSIDGDTNSIAIVLKHVGGNLRSRFTNFLSEDGEKPWRDREAEFVDDFPPGEDGRVAAIAAWTAGWETLEATLANLNDGDLQRHVHIRGARHTVLEALARSMAHTAYHQGQITLTARILAGPSAWKTISIPRGGTAQRHADMGFNPDEPARGAG
;
A
#
# COMPACT_ATOMS: atom_id res chain seq x y z
N MET A 1 8.35 -24.38 -29.42
CA MET A 1 8.91 -23.55 -28.33
C MET A 1 7.84 -22.70 -27.62
N SER A 2 6.70 -23.27 -27.20
CA SER A 2 5.58 -22.50 -26.59
C SER A 2 5.15 -23.00 -25.19
N THR A 3 5.82 -24.04 -24.66
CA THR A 3 5.43 -24.72 -23.42
C THR A 3 6.02 -24.08 -22.16
N ASN A 4 7.20 -23.44 -22.23
CA ASN A 4 7.84 -22.84 -21.04
C ASN A 4 7.14 -21.60 -20.48
N HIS A 5 6.46 -20.81 -21.32
CA HIS A 5 5.81 -19.58 -20.84
C HIS A 5 4.54 -19.85 -20.02
N ARG A 6 3.77 -20.90 -20.31
CA ARG A 6 2.57 -21.26 -19.53
C ARG A 6 2.93 -21.84 -18.16
N HIS A 7 4.03 -22.58 -18.06
CA HIS A 7 4.52 -23.13 -16.79
C HIS A 7 5.06 -22.03 -15.87
N ALA A 8 5.90 -21.13 -16.37
CA ALA A 8 6.47 -20.03 -15.57
C ALA A 8 5.40 -19.06 -15.02
N SER A 9 4.32 -18.81 -15.78
CA SER A 9 3.18 -18.01 -15.29
C SER A 9 2.36 -18.73 -14.21
N SER A 10 2.23 -20.06 -14.30
CA SER A 10 1.50 -20.87 -13.33
C SER A 10 2.23 -20.93 -11.99
N GLU A 11 3.56 -21.05 -12.01
CA GLU A 11 4.40 -21.11 -10.80
C GLU A 11 4.45 -19.76 -10.08
N THR A 12 4.62 -18.66 -10.83
CA THR A 12 4.55 -17.28 -10.32
C THR A 12 3.21 -17.00 -9.61
N LEU A 13 2.10 -17.48 -10.19
CA LEU A 13 0.78 -17.33 -9.60
C LEU A 13 0.63 -18.17 -8.32
N SER A 14 1.14 -19.40 -8.29
CA SER A 14 1.09 -20.26 -7.09
C SER A 14 1.79 -19.61 -5.90
N ILE A 15 3.00 -19.10 -6.11
CA ILE A 15 3.79 -18.41 -5.07
C ILE A 15 3.00 -17.24 -4.47
N ALA A 16 2.38 -16.41 -5.32
CA ALA A 16 1.60 -15.27 -4.86
C ALA A 16 0.35 -15.68 -4.06
N LEU A 17 -0.34 -16.74 -4.48
CA LEU A 17 -1.53 -17.26 -3.81
C LEU A 17 -1.21 -17.94 -2.48
N GLU A 18 -0.14 -18.73 -2.43
CA GLU A 18 0.35 -19.38 -1.21
C GLU A 18 0.75 -18.34 -0.16
N HIS A 19 1.45 -17.28 -0.57
CA HIS A 19 1.81 -16.19 0.33
C HIS A 19 0.58 -15.47 0.91
N ASN A 20 -0.42 -15.16 0.07
CA ASN A 20 -1.68 -14.56 0.53
C ASN A 20 -2.44 -15.47 1.50
N SER A 21 -2.48 -16.78 1.22
CA SER A 21 -3.12 -17.78 2.08
C SER A 21 -2.46 -17.85 3.45
N TRP A 22 -1.12 -17.91 3.50
CA TRP A 22 -0.36 -17.85 4.73
C TRP A 22 -0.65 -16.55 5.52
N ALA A 23 -0.51 -15.39 4.87
CA ALA A 23 -0.72 -14.09 5.53
C ALA A 23 -2.13 -13.94 6.12
N THR A 24 -3.15 -14.45 5.41
CA THR A 24 -4.54 -14.45 5.90
C THR A 24 -4.69 -15.28 7.17
N ARG A 25 -4.04 -16.45 7.24
CA ARG A 25 -4.07 -17.30 8.43
C ARG A 25 -3.39 -16.65 9.63
N GLU A 26 -2.28 -15.94 9.42
CA GLU A 26 -1.60 -15.20 10.49
C GLU A 26 -2.50 -14.10 11.08
N VAL A 27 -3.20 -13.36 10.22
CA VAL A 27 -4.16 -12.33 10.67
C VAL A 27 -5.29 -12.96 11.48
N LEU A 28 -5.89 -14.05 11.00
CA LEU A 28 -6.96 -14.74 11.72
C LEU A 28 -6.48 -15.32 13.05
N SER A 29 -5.26 -15.85 13.09
CA SER A 29 -4.61 -16.36 14.30
C SER A 29 -4.41 -15.25 15.33
N ALA A 30 -3.91 -14.09 14.91
CA ALA A 30 -3.75 -12.93 15.79
C ALA A 30 -5.09 -12.40 16.34
N CYS A 31 -6.18 -12.55 15.57
CA CYS A 31 -7.52 -12.16 16.00
C CYS A 31 -8.21 -13.22 16.88
N ALA A 32 -7.69 -14.46 16.93
CA ALA A 32 -8.36 -15.56 17.62
C ALA A 32 -8.46 -15.36 19.15
N ALA A 33 -7.61 -14.50 19.72
CA ALA A 33 -7.67 -14.14 21.13
C ALA A 33 -8.73 -13.07 21.46
N ALA A 34 -9.30 -12.41 20.44
CA ALA A 34 -10.29 -11.36 20.64
C ALA A 34 -11.69 -11.98 20.82
N ASP A 35 -12.42 -11.54 21.86
CA ASP A 35 -13.82 -11.92 22.03
C ASP A 35 -14.75 -11.12 21.09
N ASP A 36 -16.02 -11.54 20.98
CA ASP A 36 -17.02 -10.90 20.12
C ASP A 36 -17.19 -9.41 20.44
N SER A 37 -17.12 -9.03 21.72
CA SER A 37 -17.26 -7.63 22.14
C SER A 37 -16.08 -6.79 21.65
N GLN A 38 -14.87 -7.34 21.71
CA GLN A 38 -13.65 -6.71 21.21
C GLN A 38 -13.65 -6.63 19.67
N CYS A 39 -14.12 -7.68 19.00
CA CYS A 39 -14.21 -7.74 17.55
C CYS A 39 -15.22 -6.73 16.97
N LEU A 40 -16.35 -6.54 17.65
CA LEU A 40 -17.44 -5.66 17.21
C LEU A 40 -17.32 -4.22 17.74
N ARG A 41 -16.42 -3.97 18.71
CA ARG A 41 -16.19 -2.62 19.24
C ARG A 41 -15.72 -1.69 18.12
N ARG A 42 -16.39 -0.54 18.00
CA ARG A 42 -16.02 0.48 17.03
C ARG A 42 -14.82 1.28 17.53
N PHE A 43 -13.90 1.60 16.64
CA PHE A 43 -12.79 2.50 16.93
C PHE A 43 -13.28 3.96 16.92
N GLU A 44 -12.78 4.78 17.84
CA GLU A 44 -13.17 6.19 17.94
C GLU A 44 -12.51 7.05 16.84
N THR A 45 -11.25 6.76 16.52
CA THR A 45 -10.41 7.53 15.59
C THR A 45 -10.37 6.96 14.17
N VAL A 46 -10.82 5.71 14.01
CA VAL A 46 -10.79 4.96 12.75
C VAL A 46 -12.19 4.45 12.43
N PRO A 47 -12.64 4.48 11.17
CA PRO A 47 -13.88 3.81 10.77
C PRO A 47 -13.97 2.35 11.20
N GLY A 48 -15.14 1.97 11.72
CA GLY A 48 -15.56 0.57 11.85
C GLY A 48 -14.98 -0.14 13.06
N SER A 49 -14.94 -1.46 12.96
CA SER A 49 -14.46 -2.40 13.98
C SER A 49 -13.42 -3.35 13.38
N LEU A 50 -12.83 -4.21 14.22
CA LEU A 50 -11.96 -5.29 13.74
C LEU A 50 -12.73 -6.22 12.78
N HIS A 51 -13.96 -6.58 13.15
CA HIS A 51 -14.86 -7.37 12.31
C HIS A 51 -15.07 -6.74 10.92
N ASP A 52 -15.36 -5.44 10.86
CA ASP A 52 -15.59 -4.74 9.59
C ASP A 52 -14.35 -4.76 8.69
N THR A 53 -13.17 -4.60 9.30
CA THR A 53 -11.87 -4.63 8.60
C THR A 53 -11.58 -6.02 8.03
N LEU A 54 -11.75 -7.08 8.84
CA LEU A 54 -11.54 -8.46 8.40
C LEU A 54 -12.51 -8.86 7.30
N THR A 55 -13.79 -8.50 7.44
CA THR A 55 -14.82 -8.80 6.43
C THR A 55 -14.49 -8.10 5.11
N HIS A 56 -13.96 -6.88 5.15
CA HIS A 56 -13.52 -6.16 3.96
C HIS A 56 -12.35 -6.87 3.26
N ILE A 57 -11.31 -7.22 4.01
CA ILE A 57 -10.10 -7.88 3.49
C ILE A 57 -10.46 -9.24 2.88
N VAL A 58 -11.14 -10.09 3.65
CA VAL A 58 -11.52 -11.44 3.24
C VAL A 58 -12.50 -11.39 2.06
N GLY A 59 -13.51 -10.51 2.10
CA GLY A 59 -14.45 -10.34 1.00
C GLY A 59 -13.80 -9.86 -0.30
N ALA A 60 -12.77 -9.01 -0.22
CA ALA A 60 -11.99 -8.59 -1.38
C ALA A 60 -11.17 -9.74 -1.97
N MET A 61 -10.58 -10.59 -1.13
CA MET A 61 -9.84 -11.78 -1.55
C MET A 61 -10.75 -12.80 -2.24
N PHE A 62 -11.92 -13.10 -1.66
CA PHE A 62 -12.91 -14.01 -2.26
C PHE A 62 -13.31 -13.57 -3.68
N ARG A 63 -13.66 -12.28 -3.86
CA ARG A 63 -14.03 -11.76 -5.20
C ARG A 63 -12.91 -11.88 -6.22
N ARG A 64 -11.64 -11.77 -5.82
CA ARG A 64 -10.50 -11.97 -6.73
C ARG A 64 -10.23 -13.45 -7.00
N ALA A 65 -10.35 -14.30 -5.98
CA ALA A 65 -10.18 -15.74 -6.12
C ALA A 65 -11.23 -16.34 -7.08
N ASP A 66 -12.49 -15.89 -6.99
CA ASP A 66 -13.53 -16.32 -7.92
C ASP A 66 -13.16 -15.98 -9.36
N ARG A 67 -12.66 -14.75 -9.62
CA ARG A 67 -12.22 -14.33 -10.96
C ARG A 67 -11.08 -15.15 -11.55
N ILE A 68 -10.24 -15.76 -10.72
CA ILE A 68 -9.17 -16.67 -11.16
C ILE A 68 -9.77 -18.03 -11.55
N ASN A 69 -10.80 -18.48 -10.84
CA ASN A 69 -11.43 -19.79 -11.04
C ASN A 69 -12.66 -19.76 -11.98
N GLY A 70 -13.13 -18.58 -12.40
CA GLY A 70 -14.32 -18.43 -13.25
C GLY A 70 -14.99 -17.04 -13.09
N PRO A 71 -16.22 -16.85 -13.62
CA PRO A 71 -17.00 -15.66 -13.31
C PRO A 71 -17.35 -15.63 -11.80
N PRO A 72 -17.40 -14.44 -11.16
CA PRO A 72 -17.66 -14.34 -9.73
C PRO A 72 -19.01 -14.95 -9.33
N HIS A 73 -19.02 -15.72 -8.25
CA HIS A 73 -20.28 -16.21 -7.68
C HIS A 73 -21.04 -15.05 -7.03
N ALA A 74 -22.37 -15.09 -7.10
CA ALA A 74 -23.19 -14.12 -6.38
C ALA A 74 -22.95 -14.30 -4.88
N VAL A 75 -22.51 -13.23 -4.20
CA VAL A 75 -22.34 -13.23 -2.75
C VAL A 75 -23.72 -13.47 -2.11
N PRO A 76 -23.88 -14.47 -1.22
CA PRO A 76 -25.13 -14.67 -0.52
C PRO A 76 -25.54 -13.38 0.22
N GLN A 77 -26.81 -12.97 0.09
CA GLN A 77 -27.30 -11.66 0.55
C GLN A 77 -27.03 -11.34 2.04
N HIS A 78 -26.74 -12.34 2.86
CA HIS A 78 -26.35 -12.18 4.27
C HIS A 78 -24.90 -11.74 4.50
N ALA A 79 -24.03 -11.80 3.48
CA ALA A 79 -22.65 -11.31 3.52
C ALA A 79 -22.45 -9.98 2.75
N ALA A 80 -23.50 -9.49 2.08
CA ALA A 80 -23.56 -8.14 1.54
C ALA A 80 -23.90 -7.16 2.67
N ALA A 81 -22.99 -6.99 3.63
CA ALA A 81 -22.89 -5.69 4.28
C ALA A 81 -22.71 -4.69 3.15
N ASP A 82 -23.69 -3.80 2.96
CA ASP A 82 -23.73 -2.79 1.91
C ASP A 82 -22.52 -1.85 2.06
N TYR A 83 -21.36 -2.27 1.55
CA TYR A 83 -20.11 -1.52 1.63
C TYR A 83 -20.25 -0.14 0.95
N SER A 84 -21.17 0.02 0.00
CA SER A 84 -21.54 1.33 -0.58
C SER A 84 -22.24 2.25 0.43
N ALA A 85 -23.15 1.74 1.26
CA ALA A 85 -23.79 2.52 2.33
C ALA A 85 -22.79 2.96 3.43
N TRP A 86 -21.69 2.22 3.64
CA TRP A 86 -20.66 2.60 4.61
C TRP A 86 -19.83 3.81 4.20
N TYR A 87 -19.61 4.01 2.89
CA TYR A 87 -19.02 5.25 2.39
C TYR A 87 -20.04 6.39 2.44
N LEU A 88 -21.35 6.13 2.27
CA LEU A 88 -22.36 7.17 2.04
C LEU A 88 -23.15 7.65 3.27
N ARG A 89 -22.89 7.17 4.50
CA ARG A 89 -23.61 7.68 5.69
C ARG A 89 -22.97 8.98 6.22
N PRO A 90 -23.67 10.13 6.20
CA PRO A 90 -23.22 11.33 6.88
C PRO A 90 -23.13 11.05 8.38
N THR A 91 -22.03 11.43 9.03
CA THR A 91 -21.99 11.45 10.49
C THR A 91 -22.88 12.58 11.00
N ALA A 92 -23.48 12.40 12.17
CA ALA A 92 -24.42 13.37 12.76
C ALA A 92 -23.84 14.79 12.97
N SER A 93 -22.52 14.96 12.82
CA SER A 93 -21.82 16.25 12.82
C SER A 93 -22.03 17.11 11.56
N ASP A 94 -22.45 16.53 10.42
CA ASP A 94 -22.54 17.27 9.14
C ASP A 94 -23.87 18.01 8.92
N ARG A 95 -24.77 18.02 9.90
CA ARG A 95 -26.09 18.68 9.77
C ARG A 95 -26.13 20.16 10.17
N ARG A 96 -24.99 20.85 10.31
CA ARG A 96 -24.98 22.28 10.63
C ARG A 96 -23.89 23.06 9.90
N VAL A 97 -24.02 23.19 8.59
CA VAL A 97 -23.70 24.45 7.92
C VAL A 97 -24.76 24.66 6.84
N GLY A 98 -25.68 25.59 7.12
CA GLY A 98 -26.75 25.97 6.22
C GLY A 98 -26.20 26.61 4.95
N VAL A 99 -26.82 26.26 3.84
CA VAL A 99 -26.70 26.92 2.55
C VAL A 99 -27.11 28.39 2.72
N ALA A 100 -26.17 29.30 2.43
CA ALA A 100 -26.48 30.68 2.12
C ALA A 100 -25.81 31.04 0.80
N ASP A 101 -26.66 31.47 -0.13
CA ASP A 101 -26.35 32.03 -1.45
C ASP A 101 -25.14 32.96 -1.46
N ARG A 102 -24.29 32.82 -2.50
CA ARG A 102 -23.67 33.97 -3.20
C ARG A 102 -22.98 33.58 -4.51
N GLU A 103 -23.66 33.95 -5.58
CA GLU A 103 -23.14 34.72 -6.73
C GLU A 103 -21.78 34.37 -7.35
N ARG A 104 -21.89 33.75 -8.53
CA ARG A 104 -21.13 33.96 -9.77
C ARG A 104 -20.10 35.12 -9.74
N ARG A 105 -18.81 34.78 -9.72
CA ARG A 105 -17.74 35.61 -10.31
C ARG A 105 -16.73 34.76 -11.06
N SER A 106 -16.52 35.16 -12.31
CA SER A 106 -15.55 34.67 -13.27
C SER A 106 -14.12 35.12 -12.92
N SER A 107 -13.15 34.22 -13.06
CA SER A 107 -11.78 34.58 -13.43
C SER A 107 -10.96 33.33 -13.78
N SER A 108 -10.54 33.27 -15.05
CA SER A 108 -9.31 32.72 -15.64
C SER A 108 -8.52 31.60 -14.95
N GLU A 109 -8.31 30.51 -15.70
CA GLU A 109 -7.32 29.45 -15.51
C GLU A 109 -5.86 29.95 -15.38
N PRO A 110 -4.91 29.08 -15.01
CA PRO A 110 -4.14 28.46 -16.09
C PRO A 110 -4.00 26.93 -16.01
N ALA A 111 -3.90 26.36 -17.20
CA ALA A 111 -3.84 24.94 -17.55
C ALA A 111 -2.79 24.14 -16.78
N SER A 112 -3.20 22.98 -16.26
CA SER A 112 -2.29 21.93 -15.78
C SER A 112 -1.69 21.16 -16.95
N HIS A 113 -0.35 21.09 -16.99
CA HIS A 113 0.46 20.33 -17.93
C HIS A 113 0.06 18.85 -17.98
N ALA A 114 -0.63 18.44 -19.04
CA ALA A 114 -0.77 17.04 -19.42
C ALA A 114 0.51 16.59 -20.14
N VAL A 115 1.34 15.80 -19.47
CA VAL A 115 2.47 15.10 -20.10
C VAL A 115 1.91 13.94 -20.92
N GLY A 116 1.71 14.19 -22.22
CA GLY A 116 1.30 13.19 -23.19
C GLY A 116 2.48 12.31 -23.62
N TRP A 117 2.39 11.01 -23.36
CA TRP A 117 3.35 10.03 -23.86
C TRP A 117 3.09 9.76 -25.34
N ARG A 118 4.05 10.09 -26.22
CA ARG A 118 4.07 9.64 -27.62
C ARG A 118 4.96 8.41 -27.74
N VAL A 119 4.42 7.32 -28.29
CA VAL A 119 5.18 6.11 -28.63
C VAL A 119 5.68 6.23 -30.06
N GLY A 120 7.00 6.37 -30.24
CA GLY A 120 7.65 6.27 -31.54
C GLY A 120 8.05 4.82 -31.84
N THR A 121 7.70 4.33 -33.02
CA THR A 121 8.10 3.00 -33.52
C THR A 121 9.38 3.09 -34.34
N LYS A 122 10.42 2.34 -33.94
CA LYS A 122 11.14 1.28 -34.72
C LYS A 122 12.59 1.09 -34.22
N ALA A 123 12.89 -0.13 -33.75
CA ALA A 123 14.03 -0.97 -34.16
C ALA A 123 14.14 -2.19 -33.21
N SER A 124 14.44 -3.35 -33.78
CA SER A 124 14.43 -4.65 -33.09
C SER A 124 15.62 -4.81 -32.15
N THR A 125 15.34 -5.01 -30.88
CA THR A 125 16.19 -5.63 -29.86
C THR A 125 15.27 -6.63 -29.15
N MET A 126 15.76 -7.79 -28.69
CA MET A 126 14.92 -8.66 -27.85
C MET A 126 14.26 -7.79 -26.78
N SER A 127 12.94 -7.64 -26.85
CA SER A 127 12.21 -6.79 -25.91
C SER A 127 12.38 -7.45 -24.55
N ILE A 128 13.21 -6.84 -23.70
CA ILE A 128 13.31 -7.17 -22.30
C ILE A 128 11.91 -6.90 -21.74
N LYS A 129 11.12 -7.96 -21.58
CA LYS A 129 9.78 -7.83 -21.00
C LYS A 129 9.95 -7.37 -19.56
N ARG A 130 9.36 -6.23 -19.21
CA ARG A 130 9.31 -5.65 -17.86
C ARG A 130 7.88 -5.54 -17.34
N SER A 131 6.96 -6.32 -17.91
CA SER A 131 5.53 -6.20 -17.60
C SER A 131 5.23 -6.45 -16.12
N THR A 132 5.87 -7.47 -15.54
CA THR A 132 5.66 -7.83 -14.13
C THR A 132 6.45 -6.90 -13.22
N ILE A 133 7.71 -6.62 -13.55
CA ILE A 133 8.54 -5.67 -12.80
C ILE A 133 7.88 -4.29 -12.73
N SER A 134 7.33 -3.77 -13.84
CA SER A 134 6.66 -2.47 -13.83
C SER A 134 5.36 -2.45 -13.02
N CYS A 135 4.64 -3.57 -12.93
CA CYS A 135 3.54 -3.69 -11.96
C CYS A 135 4.05 -3.62 -10.52
N ILE A 136 5.15 -4.30 -10.21
CA ILE A 136 5.78 -4.29 -8.87
C ILE A 136 6.25 -2.88 -8.50
N GLU A 137 6.97 -2.19 -9.41
CA GLU A 137 7.39 -0.78 -9.25
C GLU A 137 6.20 0.13 -8.93
N THR A 138 5.13 -0.01 -9.71
CA THR A 138 3.90 0.77 -9.52
C THR A 138 3.28 0.56 -8.14
N ARG A 139 3.36 -0.67 -7.59
CA ARG A 139 2.83 -0.97 -6.25
C ARG A 139 3.71 -0.41 -5.13
N PHE A 140 5.02 -0.57 -5.24
CA PHE A 140 5.97 0.06 -4.32
C PHE A 140 5.83 1.59 -4.31
N GLY A 141 5.71 2.23 -5.48
CA GLY A 141 5.54 3.67 -5.59
C GLY A 141 4.26 4.20 -4.91
N VAL A 142 3.16 3.44 -4.95
CA VAL A 142 1.95 3.82 -4.21
C VAL A 142 2.13 3.66 -2.71
N ILE A 143 2.76 2.57 -2.23
CA ILE A 143 3.05 2.38 -0.81
C ILE A 143 3.90 3.54 -0.27
N ARG A 144 4.96 3.92 -1.00
CA ARG A 144 5.81 5.06 -0.65
C ARG A 144 5.01 6.35 -0.59
N ARG A 145 4.30 6.69 -1.67
CA ARG A 145 3.50 7.92 -1.77
C ARG A 145 2.47 8.04 -0.65
N GLU A 146 1.72 6.97 -0.37
CA GLU A 146 0.69 7.01 0.67
C GLU A 146 1.29 7.14 2.07
N SER A 147 2.46 6.54 2.31
CA SER A 147 3.21 6.75 3.55
C SER A 147 3.64 8.21 3.70
N GLU A 148 4.21 8.81 2.66
CA GLU A 148 4.69 10.20 2.66
C GLU A 148 3.54 11.20 2.86
N LEU A 149 2.41 10.99 2.19
CA LEU A 149 1.19 11.80 2.40
C LEU A 149 0.63 11.70 3.84
N ALA A 150 0.83 10.56 4.51
CA ALA A 150 0.45 10.43 5.92
C ALA A 150 1.44 11.15 6.84
N ILE A 151 2.75 11.03 6.59
CA ILE A 151 3.82 11.68 7.34
C ILE A 151 3.70 13.22 7.26
N GLU A 152 3.29 13.77 6.13
CA GLU A 152 3.07 15.21 5.93
C GLU A 152 2.00 15.81 6.87
N GLN A 153 1.11 15.00 7.43
CA GLN A 153 -0.01 15.46 8.26
C GLN A 153 0.30 15.56 9.75
N VAL A 154 1.50 15.19 10.17
CA VAL A 154 1.99 15.29 11.55
C VAL A 154 3.24 16.17 11.56
N ASP A 155 3.52 16.84 12.69
CA ASP A 155 4.69 17.71 12.87
C ASP A 155 5.92 16.92 13.36
N ALA A 156 7.05 17.60 13.59
CA ALA A 156 8.28 16.98 14.05
C ALA A 156 8.12 16.26 15.41
N ALA A 157 7.31 16.81 16.32
CA ALA A 157 6.99 16.16 17.58
C ALA A 157 6.09 14.93 17.37
N GLY A 158 5.11 15.04 16.48
CA GLY A 158 4.15 13.99 16.15
C GLY A 158 4.82 12.75 15.58
N ILE A 159 5.75 12.87 14.64
CA ILE A 159 6.40 11.68 14.06
C ILE A 159 7.20 10.87 15.10
N ARG A 160 7.66 11.49 16.19
CA ARG A 160 8.40 10.83 17.28
C ARG A 160 7.49 10.35 18.42
N ARG A 161 6.21 10.71 18.41
CA ARG A 161 5.26 10.35 19.46
C ARG A 161 4.73 8.93 19.25
N SER A 162 4.94 8.08 20.27
CA SER A 162 4.23 6.80 20.38
C SER A 162 2.77 7.04 20.80
N ILE A 163 1.86 6.20 20.31
CA ILE A 163 0.42 6.31 20.63
C ILE A 163 0.08 5.83 22.05
N ASP A 164 0.88 4.93 22.62
CA ASP A 164 0.64 4.27 23.92
C ASP A 164 1.92 4.10 24.76
N GLY A 165 3.09 4.51 24.23
CA GLY A 165 4.39 4.37 24.88
C GLY A 165 5.15 3.09 24.52
N ASP A 166 4.50 2.12 23.87
CA ASP A 166 5.09 0.81 23.49
C ASP A 166 5.10 0.63 21.96
N THR A 167 4.05 1.10 21.28
CA THR A 167 3.96 1.11 19.83
C THR A 167 5.04 2.02 19.23
N ASN A 168 5.78 1.50 18.25
CA ASN A 168 6.80 2.26 17.53
C ASN A 168 6.23 3.57 16.96
N SER A 169 6.97 4.67 17.16
CA SER A 169 6.65 5.96 16.53
C SER A 169 6.87 5.90 15.02
N ILE A 170 6.33 6.87 14.29
CA ILE A 170 6.54 6.99 12.84
C ILE A 170 8.05 7.07 12.54
N ALA A 171 8.82 7.85 13.29
CA ALA A 171 10.25 7.99 13.12
C ALA A 171 11.00 6.65 13.23
N ILE A 172 10.64 5.79 14.19
CA ILE A 172 11.19 4.44 14.30
C ILE A 172 10.82 3.58 13.08
N VAL A 173 9.55 3.62 12.65
CA VAL A 173 9.11 2.87 11.46
C VAL A 173 9.87 3.32 10.22
N LEU A 174 10.09 4.63 10.04
CA LEU A 174 10.88 5.18 8.94
C LEU A 174 12.33 4.66 8.96
N LYS A 175 12.98 4.69 10.13
CA LYS A 175 14.33 4.17 10.32
C LYS A 175 14.41 2.68 10.00
N HIS A 176 13.46 1.89 10.50
CA HIS A 176 13.39 0.46 10.26
C HIS A 176 13.17 0.10 8.79
N VAL A 177 12.18 0.71 8.13
CA VAL A 177 11.93 0.44 6.70
C VAL A 177 13.12 0.89 5.86
N GLY A 178 13.70 2.05 6.16
CA GLY A 178 14.91 2.54 5.49
C GLY A 178 16.08 1.56 5.59
N GLY A 179 16.42 1.12 6.81
CA GLY A 179 17.48 0.13 7.06
C GLY A 179 17.21 -1.22 6.42
N ASN A 180 15.96 -1.71 6.49
CA ASN A 180 15.54 -2.93 5.84
C ASN A 180 15.74 -2.85 4.32
N LEU A 181 15.18 -1.85 3.65
CA LEU A 181 15.29 -1.72 2.19
C LEU A 181 16.75 -1.57 1.75
N ARG A 182 17.55 -0.75 2.45
CA ARG A 182 18.98 -0.63 2.15
C ARG A 182 19.68 -1.99 2.22
N SER A 183 19.45 -2.76 3.29
CA SER A 183 20.10 -4.06 3.46
C SER A 183 19.63 -5.06 2.43
N ARG A 184 18.33 -5.15 2.18
CA ARG A 184 17.76 -6.15 1.28
C ARG A 184 18.14 -5.92 -0.18
N PHE A 185 18.30 -4.67 -0.59
CA PHE A 185 18.43 -4.32 -2.02
C PHE A 185 19.83 -3.84 -2.44
N THR A 186 20.72 -3.47 -1.50
CA THR A 186 22.12 -3.21 -1.87
C THR A 186 22.76 -4.49 -2.44
N ASN A 187 23.31 -4.41 -3.66
CA ASN A 187 23.92 -5.56 -4.35
C ASN A 187 22.97 -6.79 -4.44
N PHE A 188 21.68 -6.53 -4.68
CA PHE A 188 20.56 -7.49 -4.56
C PHE A 188 20.79 -8.86 -5.21
N LEU A 189 21.41 -8.90 -6.40
CA LEU A 189 21.60 -10.13 -7.16
C LEU A 189 22.92 -10.86 -6.88
N SER A 190 23.83 -10.25 -6.11
CA SER A 190 25.20 -10.75 -5.92
C SER A 190 25.59 -11.00 -4.47
N GLU A 191 24.82 -10.49 -3.51
CA GLU A 191 25.11 -10.62 -2.08
C GLU A 191 23.85 -11.01 -1.30
N ASP A 192 24.03 -11.52 -0.08
CA ASP A 192 22.90 -11.77 0.82
C ASP A 192 22.19 -10.45 1.20
N GLY A 193 20.86 -10.49 1.32
CA GLY A 193 20.04 -9.36 1.71
C GLY A 193 20.13 -8.98 3.19
N GLU A 194 20.80 -9.76 4.04
CA GLU A 194 21.22 -9.35 5.38
C GLU A 194 22.69 -8.92 5.34
N LYS A 195 22.93 -7.61 5.52
CA LYS A 195 24.27 -7.06 5.40
C LYS A 195 24.99 -7.04 6.75
N PRO A 196 26.31 -7.30 6.81
CA PRO A 196 27.07 -7.25 8.06
C PRO A 196 27.01 -5.89 8.78
N TRP A 197 26.80 -4.81 8.02
CA TRP A 197 26.69 -3.45 8.56
C TRP A 197 25.29 -3.12 9.08
N ARG A 198 24.30 -3.98 8.89
CA ARG A 198 22.94 -3.72 9.37
C ARG A 198 22.86 -4.05 10.86
N ASP A 199 22.60 -3.02 11.65
CA ASP A 199 22.23 -3.15 13.05
C ASP A 199 20.70 -3.03 13.16
N ARG A 200 20.02 -4.16 13.29
CA ARG A 200 18.56 -4.19 13.35
C ARG A 200 18.05 -3.62 14.66
N GLU A 201 18.75 -3.86 15.75
CA GLU A 201 18.39 -3.44 17.09
C GLU A 201 18.43 -1.90 17.19
N ALA A 202 19.44 -1.27 16.58
CA ALA A 202 19.54 0.18 16.48
C ALA A 202 18.42 0.82 15.64
N GLU A 203 17.80 0.10 14.70
CA GLU A 203 16.64 0.59 13.94
C GLU A 203 15.42 0.90 14.85
N PHE A 204 15.36 0.30 16.04
CA PHE A 204 14.28 0.48 17.02
C PHE A 204 14.64 1.45 18.15
N VAL A 205 15.76 2.17 18.03
CA VAL A 205 16.16 3.22 18.97
C VAL A 205 16.00 4.59 18.30
N ASP A 206 15.28 5.49 18.98
CA ASP A 206 15.04 6.85 18.50
C ASP A 206 16.19 7.76 18.94
N ASP A 207 17.27 7.72 18.18
CA ASP A 207 18.50 8.50 18.36
C ASP A 207 18.58 9.76 17.46
N PHE A 208 17.46 10.14 16.83
CA PHE A 208 17.42 11.30 15.96
C PHE A 208 17.58 12.62 16.75
N PRO A 209 18.17 13.67 16.14
CA PRO A 209 18.23 15.01 16.73
C PRO A 209 16.86 15.53 17.18
N PRO A 210 16.77 16.45 18.15
CA PRO A 210 15.49 17.03 18.55
C PRO A 210 14.90 17.91 17.43
N GLY A 211 13.58 18.09 17.46
CA GLY A 211 12.88 19.04 16.58
C GLY A 211 12.93 18.67 15.09
N GLU A 212 12.96 19.70 14.25
CA GLU A 212 12.89 19.55 12.78
C GLU A 212 14.10 18.81 12.20
N ASP A 213 15.29 18.98 12.79
CA ASP A 213 16.50 18.26 12.36
C ASP A 213 16.31 16.74 12.48
N GLY A 214 15.63 16.28 13.54
CA GLY A 214 15.27 14.87 13.70
C GLY A 214 14.30 14.37 12.65
N ARG A 215 13.31 15.20 12.29
CA ARG A 215 12.37 14.90 11.22
C ARG A 215 13.06 14.78 9.88
N VAL A 216 13.92 15.74 9.55
CA VAL A 216 14.73 15.70 8.32
C VAL A 216 15.59 14.43 8.28
N ALA A 217 16.25 14.08 9.39
CA ALA A 217 17.06 12.87 9.49
C ALA A 217 16.25 11.58 9.31
N ALA A 218 15.05 11.49 9.92
CA ALA A 218 14.16 10.34 9.77
C ALA A 218 13.66 10.17 8.32
N ILE A 219 13.27 11.28 7.67
CA ILE A 219 12.85 11.29 6.26
C ILE A 219 14.03 10.91 5.35
N ALA A 220 15.24 11.37 5.64
CA ALA A 220 16.44 11.01 4.89
C ALA A 220 16.75 9.50 5.00
N ALA A 221 16.65 8.92 6.20
CA ALA A 221 16.84 7.48 6.40
C ALA A 221 15.83 6.63 5.62
N TRP A 222 14.56 7.04 5.64
CA TRP A 222 13.49 6.46 4.81
C TRP A 222 13.80 6.55 3.32
N THR A 223 14.13 7.76 2.85
CA THR A 223 14.41 8.06 1.44
C THR A 223 15.56 7.22 0.91
N ALA A 224 16.66 7.11 1.64
CA ALA A 224 17.81 6.31 1.24
C ALA A 224 17.47 4.83 1.02
N GLY A 225 16.54 4.26 1.81
CA GLY A 225 16.04 2.91 1.60
C GLY A 225 15.23 2.76 0.32
N TRP A 226 14.30 3.69 0.08
CA TRP A 226 13.49 3.68 -1.14
C TRP A 226 14.31 3.89 -2.40
N GLU A 227 15.28 4.82 -2.39
CA GLU A 227 16.19 5.02 -3.52
C GLU A 227 17.00 3.76 -3.85
N THR A 228 17.43 3.00 -2.82
CA THR A 228 18.13 1.73 -3.01
C THR A 228 17.23 0.69 -3.70
N LEU A 229 15.97 0.57 -3.24
CA LEU A 229 14.98 -0.31 -3.86
C LEU A 229 14.68 0.10 -5.30
N GLU A 230 14.39 1.38 -5.53
CA GLU A 230 14.02 1.92 -6.85
C GLU A 230 15.15 1.76 -7.86
N ALA A 231 16.40 2.05 -7.45
CA ALA A 231 17.58 1.82 -8.28
C ALA A 231 17.73 0.32 -8.62
N THR A 232 17.39 -0.57 -7.69
CA THR A 232 17.42 -2.02 -7.95
C THR A 232 16.35 -2.42 -8.96
N LEU A 233 15.10 -2.01 -8.75
CA LEU A 233 13.98 -2.32 -9.65
C LEU A 233 14.21 -1.79 -11.07
N ALA A 234 14.79 -0.59 -11.20
CA ALA A 234 15.15 0.00 -12.48
C ALA A 234 16.10 -0.91 -13.30
N ASN A 235 16.93 -1.73 -12.64
CA ASN A 235 17.89 -2.63 -13.28
C ASN A 235 17.38 -4.07 -13.49
N LEU A 236 16.22 -4.45 -12.93
CA LEU A 236 15.65 -5.80 -13.08
C LEU A 236 14.77 -5.94 -14.33
N ASN A 237 14.59 -7.17 -14.81
CA ASN A 237 13.58 -7.48 -15.82
C ASN A 237 12.79 -8.75 -15.49
N ASP A 238 11.74 -9.05 -16.26
CA ASP A 238 10.88 -10.22 -15.97
C ASP A 238 11.67 -11.55 -16.05
N GLY A 239 12.78 -11.60 -16.79
CA GLY A 239 13.69 -12.76 -16.85
C GLY A 239 14.49 -12.98 -15.56
N ASP A 240 14.66 -11.96 -14.72
CA ASP A 240 15.34 -12.08 -13.43
C ASP A 240 14.47 -12.70 -12.34
N LEU A 241 13.14 -12.74 -12.53
CA LEU A 241 12.18 -13.15 -11.48
C LEU A 241 12.43 -14.55 -10.90
N GLN A 242 12.98 -15.46 -11.72
CA GLN A 242 13.30 -16.85 -11.34
C GLN A 242 14.75 -17.02 -10.86
N ARG A 243 15.58 -15.97 -10.90
CA ARG A 243 16.93 -16.02 -10.32
C ARG A 243 16.83 -16.15 -8.81
N HIS A 244 17.87 -16.70 -8.21
CA HIS A 244 17.94 -16.86 -6.77
C HIS A 244 18.72 -15.72 -6.10
N VAL A 245 18.20 -15.28 -4.98
CA VAL A 245 18.84 -14.39 -4.01
C VAL A 245 18.84 -15.07 -2.64
N HIS A 246 19.67 -14.59 -1.72
CA HIS A 246 19.70 -15.09 -0.35
C HIS A 246 19.27 -13.99 0.61
N ILE A 247 18.50 -14.36 1.63
CA ILE A 247 18.09 -13.48 2.71
C ILE A 247 18.35 -14.26 4.01
N ARG A 248 19.37 -13.85 4.77
CA ARG A 248 19.81 -14.56 5.99
C ARG A 248 20.21 -16.01 5.69
N GLY A 249 20.91 -16.24 4.58
CA GLY A 249 21.32 -17.56 4.11
C GLY A 249 20.19 -18.41 3.52
N ALA A 250 18.92 -18.02 3.67
CA ALA A 250 17.80 -18.71 3.05
C ALA A 250 17.66 -18.32 1.58
N ARG A 251 17.55 -19.31 0.70
CA ARG A 251 17.40 -19.10 -0.74
C ARG A 251 15.96 -18.73 -1.07
N HIS A 252 15.80 -17.67 -1.87
CA HIS A 252 14.53 -17.20 -2.41
C HIS A 252 14.68 -16.95 -3.91
N THR A 253 13.59 -17.04 -4.68
CA THR A 253 13.52 -16.41 -5.99
C THR A 253 13.46 -14.88 -5.85
N VAL A 254 13.86 -14.15 -6.88
CA VAL A 254 13.69 -12.68 -6.92
C VAL A 254 12.23 -12.30 -6.73
N LEU A 255 11.29 -13.02 -7.34
CA LEU A 255 9.86 -12.77 -7.17
C LEU A 255 9.41 -12.91 -5.70
N GLU A 256 9.82 -13.98 -5.01
CA GLU A 256 9.50 -14.16 -3.59
C GLU A 256 10.10 -13.06 -2.73
N ALA A 257 11.35 -12.67 -2.99
CA ALA A 257 12.01 -11.59 -2.27
C ALA A 257 11.26 -10.25 -2.44
N LEU A 258 10.85 -9.93 -3.67
CA LEU A 258 10.06 -8.73 -3.98
C LEU A 258 8.67 -8.77 -3.33
N ALA A 259 7.97 -9.90 -3.41
CA ALA A 259 6.65 -10.07 -2.80
C ALA A 259 6.70 -9.92 -1.27
N ARG A 260 7.70 -10.54 -0.62
CA ARG A 260 7.93 -10.42 0.83
C ARG A 260 8.22 -8.98 1.23
N SER A 261 9.07 -8.28 0.47
CA SER A 261 9.38 -6.87 0.74
C SER A 261 8.16 -5.97 0.54
N MET A 262 7.32 -6.24 -0.45
CA MET A 262 6.10 -5.47 -0.70
C MET A 262 5.08 -5.65 0.42
N ALA A 263 4.90 -6.88 0.92
CA ALA A 263 4.03 -7.14 2.07
C ALA A 263 4.54 -6.44 3.34
N HIS A 264 5.86 -6.48 3.57
CA HIS A 264 6.50 -5.80 4.70
C HIS A 264 6.34 -4.28 4.65
N THR A 265 6.57 -3.65 3.49
CA THR A 265 6.39 -2.19 3.36
C THR A 265 4.93 -1.77 3.41
N ALA A 266 4.00 -2.56 2.85
CA ALA A 266 2.56 -2.31 2.97
C ALA A 266 2.07 -2.38 4.43
N TYR A 267 2.56 -3.35 5.20
CA TYR A 267 2.28 -3.44 6.64
C TYR A 267 2.71 -2.16 7.38
N HIS A 268 3.94 -1.69 7.15
CA HIS A 268 4.44 -0.48 7.79
C HIS A 268 3.76 0.81 7.28
N GLN A 269 3.36 0.87 6.01
CA GLN A 269 2.53 1.97 5.49
C GLN A 269 1.19 2.05 6.25
N GLY A 270 0.57 0.92 6.56
CA GLY A 270 -0.62 0.84 7.40
C GLY A 270 -0.38 1.39 8.81
N GLN A 271 0.73 1.01 9.45
CA GLN A 271 1.12 1.54 10.76
C GLN A 271 1.33 3.06 10.73
N ILE A 272 2.09 3.56 9.75
CA ILE A 272 2.33 5.00 9.57
C ILE A 272 1.01 5.74 9.42
N THR A 273 0.13 5.27 8.53
CA THR A 273 -1.15 5.92 8.23
C THR A 273 -2.06 5.97 9.45
N LEU A 274 -2.17 4.85 10.17
CA LEU A 274 -3.00 4.75 11.36
C LEU A 274 -2.48 5.67 12.47
N THR A 275 -1.18 5.60 12.77
CA THR A 275 -0.55 6.46 13.77
C THR A 275 -0.70 7.92 13.39
N ALA A 276 -0.36 8.32 12.16
CA ALA A 276 -0.49 9.71 11.71
C ALA A 276 -1.93 10.23 11.84
N ARG A 277 -2.92 9.41 11.47
CA ARG A 277 -4.35 9.75 11.61
C ARG A 277 -4.77 9.96 13.06
N ILE A 278 -4.34 9.08 13.97
CA ILE A 278 -4.62 9.22 15.40
C ILE A 278 -3.98 10.50 15.94
N LEU A 279 -2.73 10.75 15.57
CA LEU A 279 -1.95 11.89 16.08
C LEU A 279 -2.42 13.24 15.53
N ALA A 280 -2.84 13.30 14.26
CA ALA A 280 -3.44 14.49 13.65
C ALA A 280 -4.86 14.76 14.18
N GLY A 281 -5.58 13.71 14.55
CA GLY A 281 -6.95 13.79 15.05
C GLY A 281 -7.99 13.96 13.94
N PRO A 282 -9.26 13.64 14.23
CA PRO A 282 -10.32 13.53 13.21
C PRO A 282 -10.67 14.85 12.52
N SER A 283 -10.46 15.99 13.17
CA SER A 283 -10.77 17.32 12.62
C SER A 283 -9.70 17.88 11.69
N ALA A 284 -8.44 17.45 11.83
CA ALA A 284 -7.32 17.94 11.02
C ALA A 284 -6.91 16.97 9.90
N TRP A 285 -7.24 15.69 10.04
CA TRP A 285 -6.87 14.67 9.05
C TRP A 285 -7.52 14.91 7.68
N LYS A 286 -6.69 14.98 6.66
CA LYS A 286 -7.07 15.03 5.24
C LYS A 286 -7.01 13.63 4.66
N THR A 287 -8.10 13.20 4.02
CA THR A 287 -8.15 11.85 3.42
C THR A 287 -7.14 11.73 2.29
N ILE A 288 -6.24 10.74 2.37
CA ILE A 288 -5.17 10.48 1.38
C ILE A 288 -5.61 9.59 0.20
N SER A 289 -6.88 9.15 0.21
CA SER A 289 -7.52 8.34 -0.82
C SER A 289 -8.92 8.91 -1.17
N ILE A 290 -9.91 8.07 -1.46
CA ILE A 290 -11.28 8.50 -1.76
C ILE A 290 -11.97 8.87 -0.44
N PRO A 291 -12.46 10.12 -0.27
CA PRO A 291 -13.20 10.50 0.93
C PRO A 291 -14.50 9.70 1.05
N ARG A 292 -15.01 9.56 2.27
CA ARG A 292 -16.33 8.95 2.48
C ARG A 292 -17.38 9.72 1.68
N GLY A 293 -18.21 8.97 0.96
CA GLY A 293 -19.25 9.48 0.08
C GLY A 293 -18.74 9.96 -1.28
N GLY A 294 -17.42 10.05 -1.46
CA GLY A 294 -16.78 10.52 -2.67
C GLY A 294 -16.65 9.48 -3.79
N THR A 295 -17.11 8.25 -3.60
CA THR A 295 -16.95 7.17 -4.59
C THR A 295 -17.59 7.51 -5.94
N ALA A 296 -18.83 8.04 -5.94
CA ALA A 296 -19.52 8.41 -7.16
C ALA A 296 -18.79 9.53 -7.91
N GLN A 297 -18.32 10.56 -7.19
CA GLN A 297 -17.52 11.64 -7.77
C GLN A 297 -16.21 11.10 -8.34
N ARG A 298 -15.51 10.24 -7.60
CA ARG A 298 -14.26 9.63 -8.08
C ARG A 298 -14.48 8.81 -9.36
N HIS A 299 -15.56 8.05 -9.44
CA HIS A 299 -15.93 7.30 -10.65
C HIS A 299 -16.15 8.26 -11.83
N ALA A 300 -16.91 9.34 -11.62
CA ALA A 300 -17.13 10.37 -12.64
C ALA A 300 -15.80 11.01 -13.10
N ASP A 301 -14.89 11.34 -12.17
CA ASP A 301 -13.57 11.90 -12.49
C ASP A 301 -12.69 10.94 -13.31
N MET A 302 -12.94 9.63 -13.19
CA MET A 302 -12.26 8.59 -13.99
C MET A 302 -12.94 8.35 -15.34
N GLY A 303 -14.08 8.98 -15.62
CA GLY A 303 -14.94 8.60 -16.74
C GLY A 303 -15.48 7.17 -16.63
N PHE A 304 -15.57 6.64 -15.41
CA PHE A 304 -16.09 5.30 -15.14
C PHE A 304 -17.55 5.38 -14.71
N ASN A 305 -18.42 4.61 -15.39
CA ASN A 305 -19.83 4.46 -15.02
C ASN A 305 -20.10 2.98 -14.69
N PRO A 306 -20.43 2.63 -13.44
CA PRO A 306 -20.68 1.25 -13.06
C PRO A 306 -21.94 0.64 -13.70
N ASP A 307 -22.85 1.49 -14.20
CA ASP A 307 -24.11 1.06 -14.83
C ASP A 307 -23.97 0.88 -16.36
N GLU A 308 -22.84 1.29 -16.94
CA GLU A 308 -22.53 1.03 -18.35
C GLU A 308 -21.86 -0.34 -18.51
N PRO A 309 -22.32 -1.19 -19.45
CA PRO A 309 -21.64 -2.44 -19.76
C PRO A 309 -20.21 -2.13 -20.23
N ALA A 310 -19.24 -2.91 -19.73
CA ALA A 310 -17.84 -2.74 -20.06
C ALA A 310 -17.66 -2.74 -21.59
N ARG A 311 -17.19 -1.61 -22.15
CA ARG A 311 -16.91 -1.50 -23.58
C ARG A 311 -15.76 -2.45 -23.92
N GLY A 312 -16.06 -3.51 -24.68
CA GLY A 312 -15.04 -4.30 -25.38
C GLY A 312 -14.41 -5.48 -24.62
N ALA A 313 -15.20 -6.28 -23.91
CA ALA A 313 -14.81 -7.66 -23.63
C ALA A 313 -15.16 -8.55 -24.84
N GLY A 314 -14.34 -8.46 -25.88
CA GLY A 314 -14.35 -9.36 -27.05
C GLY A 314 -13.05 -10.14 -27.10
#